data_AF-A0A8S1Y2H2-F1
#
_entry.id   AF-A0A8S1Y2H2-F1
#
_cell.length_a   1.000
_cell.length_b   1.000
_cell.length_c   1.000
_cell.angle_alpha   90.00
_cell.angle_beta   90.00
_cell.angle_gamma   90.00
#
_symmetry.space_group_name_H-M   'P 1'
#
loop_
_entity.id
_entity.type
_entity.pdbx_description
1 polymer ?
#
loop_
_entity_poly.entity_id
_entity_poly.type
_entity_poly.pdbx_seq_one_letter_code
_entity_poly.pdbx_strand_id
1 'polypeptide(L)'
;MKEDDTSISQKKIDELIREQKYAALIQLISKRDPSRLKQYNSLKIKNQIFRLNQDVAVCANNNDVYSGKLIKIYCIKDQNNQYVPVIQVQWYYTKQDLNLDKKLMKCISIKELFFSTHVEFLAANKLQCPIEVMTFDQYTQLEYEEETKFFSRAAIDLKTMEPMPTVGEWPKSCVCRMPQNPDIQMIQCETCVEWFHLDCVNIKPEEAEQIELYKCPGCQ
;
A
#
# COMPACT_ATOMS: atom_id res chain seq x y z
N MET A 1 40.09 14.01 -34.16
CA MET A 1 38.66 14.11 -33.78
C MET A 1 38.34 12.88 -32.96
N LYS A 2 38.01 13.03 -31.67
CA LYS A 2 37.48 11.91 -30.88
C LYS A 2 36.04 11.74 -31.32
N GLU A 3 35.72 10.62 -31.94
CA GLU A 3 34.32 10.22 -32.16
C GLU A 3 33.68 10.12 -30.78
N ASP A 4 32.73 11.01 -30.53
CA ASP A 4 31.89 10.99 -29.33
C ASP A 4 30.99 9.76 -29.48
N ASP A 5 31.37 8.63 -28.85
CA ASP A 5 30.60 7.38 -28.85
C ASP A 5 29.35 7.57 -27.99
N THR A 6 28.39 8.28 -28.57
CA THR A 6 27.05 8.59 -28.09
C THR A 6 26.15 7.36 -28.03
N SER A 7 26.61 6.19 -28.51
CA SER A 7 25.81 4.97 -28.50
C SER A 7 25.88 4.27 -27.14
N ILE A 8 24.72 4.09 -26.50
CA ILE A 8 24.62 3.30 -25.27
C ILE A 8 24.73 1.82 -25.66
N SER A 9 25.84 1.15 -25.38
CA SER A 9 26.01 -0.25 -25.79
C SER A 9 24.90 -1.16 -25.24
N GLN A 10 24.35 -2.03 -26.09
CA GLN A 10 23.33 -3.01 -25.69
C GLN A 10 23.79 -3.85 -24.49
N LYS A 11 25.08 -4.21 -24.44
CA LYS A 11 25.68 -4.94 -23.31
C LYS A 11 25.43 -4.25 -21.97
N LYS A 12 25.51 -2.91 -21.91
CA LYS A 12 25.28 -2.18 -20.67
C LYS A 12 23.81 -2.17 -20.26
N ILE A 13 22.91 -2.11 -21.22
CA ILE A 13 21.46 -2.19 -20.99
C ILE A 13 21.10 -3.58 -20.45
N ASP A 14 21.59 -4.63 -21.11
CA ASP A 14 21.36 -6.02 -20.71
C ASP A 14 21.91 -6.31 -19.31
N GLU A 15 23.09 -5.78 -18.98
CA GLU A 15 23.69 -5.86 -17.64
C GLU A 15 22.77 -5.23 -16.59
N LEU A 16 22.28 -4.01 -16.82
CA LEU A 16 21.39 -3.31 -15.89
C LEU A 16 20.04 -4.03 -15.73
N ILE A 17 19.49 -4.58 -16.80
CA ILE A 17 18.24 -5.36 -16.75
C ILE A 17 18.46 -6.65 -15.95
N ARG A 18 19.53 -7.39 -16.25
CA ARG A 18 19.89 -8.64 -15.56
C ARG A 18 20.13 -8.42 -14.07
N GLU A 19 20.74 -7.29 -13.71
CA GLU A 19 20.98 -6.88 -12.32
C GLU A 19 19.79 -6.17 -11.67
N GLN A 20 18.66 -6.04 -12.38
CA GLN A 20 17.44 -5.36 -11.91
C GLN A 20 17.65 -3.89 -11.50
N LYS A 21 18.67 -3.22 -12.07
CA LYS A 21 19.04 -1.82 -11.81
C LYS A 21 18.23 -0.85 -12.68
N TYR A 22 16.90 -0.94 -12.61
CA TYR A 22 16.00 -0.17 -13.47
C TYR A 22 16.07 1.34 -13.27
N ALA A 23 16.33 1.81 -12.05
CA ALA A 23 16.52 3.23 -11.77
C ALA A 23 17.73 3.80 -12.55
N ALA A 24 18.86 3.09 -12.51
CA ALA A 24 20.06 3.46 -13.25
C ALA A 24 19.84 3.37 -14.76
N LEU A 25 19.10 2.36 -15.23
CA LEU A 25 18.75 2.21 -16.64
C LEU A 25 17.92 3.38 -17.15
N ILE A 26 16.86 3.78 -16.44
CA ILE A 26 16.04 4.94 -16.80
C ILE A 26 16.88 6.22 -16.81
N GLN A 27 17.74 6.42 -15.81
CA GLN A 27 18.62 7.58 -15.75
C GLN A 27 19.62 7.61 -16.91
N LEU A 28 20.17 6.45 -17.31
CA LEU A 28 21.10 6.33 -18.42
C LEU A 28 20.42 6.70 -19.75
N ILE A 29 19.27 6.10 -20.04
CA ILE A 29 18.53 6.32 -21.29
C ILE A 29 18.00 7.75 -21.35
N SER A 30 17.39 8.26 -20.27
CA SER A 30 16.88 9.64 -20.23
C SER A 30 17.96 10.71 -20.43
N LYS A 31 19.22 10.44 -20.09
CA LYS A 31 20.33 11.39 -20.29
C LYS A 31 20.96 11.28 -21.67
N ARG A 32 21.14 10.06 -22.18
CA ARG A 32 21.93 9.81 -23.40
C ARG A 32 21.09 9.62 -24.65
N ASP A 33 19.89 9.06 -24.52
CA ASP A 33 18.98 8.86 -25.65
C ASP A 33 17.51 8.86 -25.19
N PRO A 34 16.95 10.04 -24.89
CA PRO A 34 15.57 10.18 -24.39
C PRO A 34 14.52 9.64 -25.36
N SER A 35 14.83 9.60 -26.67
CA SER A 35 13.90 9.14 -27.72
C SER A 35 13.44 7.69 -27.52
N ARG A 36 14.25 6.90 -26.81
CA ARG A 36 14.00 5.49 -26.49
C ARG A 36 13.17 5.28 -25.23
N LEU A 37 12.88 6.34 -24.47
CA LEU A 37 12.11 6.27 -23.24
C LEU A 37 10.74 6.93 -23.44
N LYS A 38 9.67 6.12 -23.37
CA LYS A 38 8.30 6.63 -23.44
C LYS A 38 7.54 6.38 -22.15
N GLN A 39 6.66 7.31 -21.79
CA GLN A 39 5.74 7.18 -20.65
C GLN A 39 4.34 6.81 -21.11
N TYR A 40 3.63 6.08 -20.26
CA TYR A 40 2.26 5.62 -20.52
C TYR A 40 1.38 5.80 -19.28
N ASN A 41 0.07 5.89 -19.51
CA ASN A 41 -0.94 5.97 -18.44
C ASN A 41 -1.50 4.60 -18.07
N SER A 42 -1.25 3.58 -18.89
CA SER A 42 -1.71 2.21 -18.67
C SER A 42 -0.84 1.21 -19.40
N LEU A 43 -0.83 -0.02 -18.90
CA LEU A 43 -0.26 -1.18 -19.60
C LEU A 43 -1.14 -2.40 -19.41
N LYS A 44 -1.00 -3.38 -20.31
CA LYS A 44 -1.64 -4.68 -20.18
C LYS A 44 -0.57 -5.73 -19.92
N ILE A 45 -0.67 -6.43 -18.79
CA ILE A 45 0.18 -7.58 -18.45
C ILE A 45 -0.73 -8.81 -18.40
N LYS A 46 -0.38 -9.84 -19.16
CA LYS A 46 -1.25 -11.00 -19.40
C LYS A 46 -2.63 -10.54 -19.89
N ASN A 47 -3.68 -10.69 -19.09
CA ASN A 47 -5.05 -10.27 -19.40
C ASN A 47 -5.56 -9.13 -18.53
N GLN A 48 -4.71 -8.49 -17.74
CA GLN A 48 -5.12 -7.43 -16.83
C GLN A 48 -4.54 -6.07 -17.24
N ILE A 49 -5.38 -5.05 -17.18
CA ILE A 49 -5.02 -3.67 -17.48
C ILE A 49 -4.70 -2.97 -16.16
N PHE A 50 -3.49 -2.43 -16.07
CA PHE A 50 -3.03 -1.62 -14.96
C PHE A 50 -2.97 -0.16 -15.39
N ARG A 51 -3.39 0.75 -14.52
CA ARG A 51 -3.43 2.20 -14.77
C ARG A 51 -2.56 2.96 -13.77
N LEU A 52 -2.08 4.11 -14.20
CA LEU A 52 -1.36 5.03 -13.32
C LEU A 52 -2.22 5.39 -12.09
N ASN A 53 -1.58 5.54 -10.94
CA ASN A 53 -2.15 5.82 -9.62
C ASN A 53 -3.04 4.70 -9.03
N GLN A 54 -3.12 3.55 -9.70
CA GLN A 54 -3.83 2.39 -9.20
C GLN A 54 -3.06 1.70 -8.07
N ASP A 55 -3.79 1.21 -7.07
CA ASP A 55 -3.25 0.35 -6.03
C ASP A 55 -3.11 -1.08 -6.55
N VAL A 56 -1.95 -1.68 -6.31
CA VAL A 56 -1.55 -2.95 -6.91
C VAL A 56 -0.80 -3.82 -5.92
N ALA A 57 -1.01 -5.13 -6.03
CA ALA A 57 -0.12 -6.13 -5.48
C ALA A 57 1.05 -6.37 -6.44
N VAL A 58 2.26 -6.37 -5.91
CA VAL A 58 3.51 -6.43 -6.70
C VAL A 58 4.46 -7.44 -6.05
N CYS A 59 5.01 -8.34 -6.86
CA CYS A 59 6.07 -9.23 -6.42
C CYS A 59 7.40 -8.46 -6.40
N ALA A 60 7.98 -8.25 -5.24
CA ALA A 60 9.26 -7.56 -5.11
C ALA A 60 10.44 -8.47 -5.54
N ASN A 61 11.67 -7.98 -5.35
CA ASN A 61 12.88 -8.68 -5.77
C ASN A 61 13.22 -9.90 -4.89
N ASN A 62 12.74 -9.91 -3.65
CA ASN A 62 12.81 -11.07 -2.74
C ASN A 62 11.75 -12.15 -3.03
N ASN A 63 10.92 -11.96 -4.07
CA ASN A 63 9.81 -12.83 -4.47
C ASN A 63 8.58 -12.82 -3.56
N ASP A 64 8.56 -11.99 -2.53
CA ASP A 64 7.35 -11.78 -1.74
C ASP A 64 6.41 -10.79 -2.43
N VAL A 65 5.13 -10.84 -2.09
CA VAL A 65 4.11 -9.95 -2.63
C VAL A 65 3.81 -8.84 -1.63
N TYR A 66 3.95 -7.59 -2.08
CA TYR A 66 3.67 -6.39 -1.30
C TYR A 66 2.64 -5.53 -2.00
N SER A 67 1.99 -4.67 -1.22
CA SER A 67 1.06 -3.67 -1.73
C SER A 67 1.83 -2.40 -2.11
N GLY A 68 1.48 -1.78 -3.23
CA GLY A 68 2.01 -0.48 -3.61
C GLY A 68 1.08 0.28 -4.53
N LYS A 69 1.43 1.54 -4.80
CA LYS A 69 0.76 2.38 -5.79
C LYS A 69 1.61 2.49 -7.05
N LEU A 70 1.01 2.23 -8.21
CA LEU A 70 1.68 2.35 -9.50
C LEU A 70 1.80 3.82 -9.90
N ILE A 71 2.97 4.43 -9.69
CA ILE A 71 3.14 5.89 -9.88
C ILE A 71 3.81 6.28 -11.20
N LYS A 72 4.52 5.37 -11.89
CA LYS A 72 5.03 5.59 -13.26
C LYS A 72 5.03 4.33 -14.09
N ILE A 73 4.79 4.48 -15.40
CA ILE A 73 4.92 3.42 -16.39
C ILE A 73 5.81 3.95 -17.51
N TYR A 74 6.95 3.29 -17.71
CA TYR A 74 7.90 3.55 -18.77
C TYR A 74 7.97 2.36 -19.72
N CYS A 75 8.27 2.64 -20.98
CA CYS A 75 8.72 1.64 -21.93
C CYS A 75 10.04 2.12 -22.53
N ILE A 76 11.06 1.26 -22.42
CA ILE A 76 12.38 1.50 -23.01
C ILE A 76 12.47 0.66 -24.28
N LYS A 77 12.83 1.30 -25.39
CA LYS A 77 13.19 0.59 -26.61
C LYS A 77 14.67 0.23 -26.55
N ASP A 78 15.02 -1.05 -26.58
CA ASP A 78 16.43 -1.47 -26.65
C ASP A 78 17.03 -1.23 -28.06
N GLN A 79 18.31 -1.51 -28.28
CA GLN A 79 18.93 -1.33 -29.62
C GLN A 79 18.39 -2.33 -30.65
N ASN A 80 17.81 -3.46 -30.21
CA ASN A 80 17.20 -4.47 -31.06
C ASN A 80 15.71 -4.19 -31.35
N ASN A 81 15.21 -2.99 -31.02
CA ASN A 81 13.80 -2.60 -31.09
C ASN A 81 12.85 -3.42 -30.20
N GLN A 82 13.36 -4.14 -29.21
CA GLN A 82 12.57 -4.81 -28.20
C GLN A 82 12.11 -3.81 -27.13
N TYR A 83 10.93 -4.06 -26.57
CA TYR A 83 10.33 -3.20 -25.56
C TYR A 83 10.56 -3.77 -24.16
N VAL A 84 11.13 -2.94 -23.28
CA VAL A 84 11.37 -3.24 -21.88
C VAL A 84 10.42 -2.38 -21.04
N PRO A 85 9.28 -2.90 -20.60
CA PRO A 85 8.34 -2.17 -19.75
C PRO A 85 8.86 -2.13 -18.32
N VAL A 86 8.97 -0.92 -17.77
CA VAL A 86 9.48 -0.64 -16.41
C VAL A 86 8.44 0.18 -15.67
N ILE A 87 8.17 -0.16 -14.43
CA ILE A 87 7.22 0.56 -13.58
C ILE A 87 7.95 1.19 -12.40
N GLN A 88 7.39 2.27 -11.86
CA GLN A 88 7.76 2.78 -10.55
C GLN A 88 6.60 2.55 -9.59
N VAL A 89 6.89 1.89 -8.47
CA VAL A 89 5.92 1.58 -7.43
C VAL A 89 6.30 2.41 -6.19
N GLN A 90 5.29 3.00 -5.55
CA GLN A 90 5.40 3.58 -4.21
C GLN A 90 4.85 2.57 -3.21
N TRP A 91 5.67 2.12 -2.27
CA TRP A 91 5.33 1.00 -1.41
C TRP A 91 4.38 1.40 -0.28
N TYR A 92 3.44 0.52 0.01
CA TYR A 92 2.70 0.51 1.26
C TYR A 92 3.43 -0.35 2.29
N TYR A 93 3.37 0.06 3.54
CA TYR A 93 3.86 -0.69 4.68
C TYR A 93 2.70 -1.29 5.46
N THR A 94 2.97 -2.33 6.22
CA THR A 94 1.99 -3.14 6.93
C THR A 94 2.19 -3.08 8.43
N LYS A 95 1.27 -3.68 9.18
CA LYS A 95 1.37 -3.86 10.62
C LYS A 95 2.71 -4.46 11.05
N GLN A 96 3.25 -5.43 10.30
CA GLN A 96 4.50 -6.12 10.66
C GLN A 96 5.73 -5.22 10.56
N ASP A 97 5.64 -4.12 9.80
CA ASP A 97 6.76 -3.21 9.59
C ASP A 97 6.84 -2.11 10.66
N LEU A 98 5.79 -1.94 11.47
CA LEU A 98 5.69 -0.85 12.44
C LEU A 98 6.55 -1.11 13.68
N ASN A 99 7.18 -0.05 14.16
CA ASN A 99 7.90 -0.03 15.43
C ASN A 99 7.05 0.61 16.51
N LEU A 100 6.08 -0.13 17.05
CA LEU A 100 5.17 0.32 18.10
C LEU A 100 5.21 -0.61 19.31
N ASP A 101 4.87 -0.07 20.48
CA ASP A 101 4.70 -0.91 21.66
C ASP A 101 3.52 -1.89 21.51
N LYS A 102 3.52 -2.95 22.33
CA LYS A 102 2.49 -4.01 22.27
C LYS A 102 1.06 -3.50 22.47
N LYS A 103 0.85 -2.39 23.18
CA LYS A 103 -0.47 -1.83 23.43
C LYS A 103 -0.98 -1.13 22.18
N LEU A 104 -0.16 -0.30 21.55
CA LEU A 104 -0.50 0.40 20.31
C LEU A 104 -0.64 -0.55 19.12
N MET A 105 0.14 -1.64 19.08
CA MET A 105 0.01 -2.68 18.05
C MET A 105 -1.38 -3.35 18.00
N LYS A 106 -2.18 -3.26 19.08
CA LYS A 106 -3.57 -3.77 19.08
C LYS A 106 -4.54 -2.85 18.33
N CYS A 107 -4.17 -1.59 18.09
CA CYS A 107 -4.98 -0.61 17.37
C CYS A 107 -4.81 -0.68 15.84
N ILE A 108 -3.88 -1.50 15.35
CA ILE A 108 -3.54 -1.63 13.93
C ILE A 108 -4.18 -2.89 13.39
N SER A 109 -4.96 -2.75 12.30
CA SER A 109 -5.55 -3.91 11.62
C SER A 109 -4.51 -4.63 10.76
N ILE A 110 -4.72 -5.93 10.52
CA ILE A 110 -3.95 -6.67 9.50
C ILE A 110 -4.25 -6.23 8.06
N LYS A 111 -5.38 -5.54 7.84
CA LYS A 111 -5.81 -4.97 6.55
C LYS A 111 -5.45 -3.50 6.39
N GLU A 112 -4.75 -2.93 7.38
CA GLU A 112 -4.30 -1.55 7.36
C GLU A 112 -2.94 -1.42 6.64
N LEU A 113 -2.91 -0.54 5.65
CA LEU A 113 -1.73 -0.17 4.89
C LEU A 113 -1.30 1.26 5.21
N PHE A 114 0.00 1.52 5.19
CA PHE A 114 0.59 2.83 5.49
C PHE A 114 1.30 3.39 4.27
N PHE A 115 0.90 4.58 3.83
CA PHE A 115 1.55 5.27 2.71
C PHE A 115 2.99 5.62 3.06
N SER A 116 3.96 5.32 2.19
CA SER A 116 5.36 5.70 2.41
C SER A 116 5.90 6.58 1.29
N THR A 117 7.06 7.19 1.50
CA THR A 117 7.83 7.83 0.42
C THR A 117 8.77 6.86 -0.30
N HIS A 118 8.76 5.57 0.06
CA HIS A 118 9.65 4.57 -0.52
C HIS A 118 9.17 4.24 -1.94
N VAL A 119 10.03 4.51 -2.92
CA VAL A 119 9.77 4.22 -4.33
C VAL A 119 10.84 3.31 -4.90
N GLU A 120 10.43 2.38 -5.75
CA GLU A 120 11.34 1.47 -6.44
C GLU A 120 10.94 1.32 -7.91
N PHE A 121 11.94 1.13 -8.78
CA PHE A 121 11.71 0.77 -10.18
C PHE A 121 11.84 -0.74 -10.37
N LEU A 122 10.83 -1.33 -11.01
CA LEU A 122 10.74 -2.76 -11.24
C LEU A 122 10.40 -3.07 -12.70
N ALA A 123 10.66 -4.31 -13.12
CA ALA A 123 10.10 -4.82 -14.36
C ALA A 123 8.57 -4.89 -14.26
N ALA A 124 7.87 -4.54 -15.33
CA ALA A 124 6.40 -4.51 -15.32
C ALA A 124 5.75 -5.89 -15.12
N ASN A 125 6.46 -6.98 -15.40
CA ASN A 125 5.99 -8.35 -15.15
C ASN A 125 5.87 -8.70 -13.66
N LYS A 126 6.35 -7.84 -12.75
CA LYS A 126 6.20 -7.98 -11.30
C LYS A 126 4.79 -7.65 -10.79
N LEU A 127 3.98 -6.93 -11.57
CA LEU A 127 2.57 -6.67 -11.26
C LEU A 127 1.78 -7.97 -11.18
N GLN A 128 1.04 -8.16 -10.08
CA GLN A 128 0.21 -9.35 -9.86
C GLN A 128 -1.26 -9.04 -10.17
N CYS A 129 -1.88 -8.16 -9.38
CA CYS A 129 -3.27 -7.75 -9.52
C CYS A 129 -3.51 -6.35 -8.94
N PRO A 130 -4.61 -5.67 -9.33
CA PRO A 130 -5.16 -4.54 -8.61
C PRO A 130 -5.59 -4.93 -7.20
N ILE A 131 -5.44 -3.99 -6.28
CA ILE A 131 -6.07 -3.99 -4.96
C ILE A 131 -6.85 -2.69 -4.79
N GLU A 132 -7.67 -2.61 -3.75
CA GLU A 132 -8.39 -1.39 -3.37
C GLU A 132 -7.92 -0.94 -1.99
N VAL A 133 -7.46 0.31 -1.89
CA VAL A 133 -7.10 0.94 -0.62
C VAL A 133 -8.04 2.10 -0.38
N MET A 134 -8.96 1.93 0.56
CA MET A 134 -9.98 2.92 0.89
C MET A 134 -9.68 3.65 2.21
N THR A 135 -10.51 4.63 2.55
CA THR A 135 -10.45 5.26 3.87
C THR A 135 -10.96 4.30 4.96
N PHE A 136 -10.58 4.55 6.21
CA PHE A 136 -11.09 3.78 7.35
C PHE A 136 -12.61 3.73 7.42
N ASP A 137 -13.27 4.88 7.26
CA ASP A 137 -14.74 4.98 7.35
C ASP A 137 -15.43 4.18 6.23
N GLN A 138 -14.85 4.14 5.03
CA GLN A 138 -15.36 3.32 3.93
C GLN A 138 -15.18 1.83 4.22
N TYR A 139 -14.05 1.46 4.80
CA TYR A 139 -13.73 0.06 5.11
C TYR A 139 -14.62 -0.52 6.20
N THR A 140 -14.89 0.25 7.26
CA THR A 140 -15.76 -0.17 8.37
C THR A 140 -17.24 -0.30 7.98
N GLN A 141 -17.62 0.21 6.80
CA GLN A 141 -18.97 0.10 6.23
C GLN A 141 -19.15 -1.08 5.26
N LEU A 142 -18.10 -1.88 5.01
CA LEU A 142 -18.21 -3.03 4.13
C LEU A 142 -19.11 -4.12 4.75
N GLU A 143 -20.02 -4.66 3.94
CA GLU A 143 -20.88 -5.79 4.35
C GLU A 143 -20.11 -7.11 4.41
N TYR A 144 -19.07 -7.25 3.59
CA TYR A 144 -18.29 -8.47 3.45
C TYR A 144 -16.80 -8.17 3.35
N GLU A 145 -15.99 -9.03 3.97
CA GLU A 145 -14.55 -8.99 3.82
C GLU A 145 -14.12 -9.51 2.44
N GLU A 146 -13.22 -8.79 1.80
CA GLU A 146 -12.59 -9.22 0.54
C GLU A 146 -11.07 -9.24 0.69
N GLU A 147 -10.42 -10.20 0.04
CA GLU A 147 -8.97 -10.40 0.14
C GLU A 147 -8.18 -9.20 -0.41
N THR A 148 -8.69 -8.57 -1.47
CA THR A 148 -8.06 -7.46 -2.19
C THR A 148 -8.47 -6.07 -1.69
N LYS A 149 -9.26 -5.99 -0.63
CA LYS A 149 -9.69 -4.72 0.00
C LYS A 149 -8.88 -4.45 1.25
N PHE A 150 -8.29 -3.27 1.29
CA PHE A 150 -7.47 -2.74 2.37
C PHE A 150 -7.91 -1.32 2.68
N PHE A 151 -7.39 -0.76 3.77
CA PHE A 151 -7.62 0.63 4.11
C PHE A 151 -6.37 1.31 4.62
N SER A 152 -6.42 2.64 4.70
CA SER A 152 -5.35 3.43 5.30
C SER A 152 -5.90 4.62 6.06
N ARG A 153 -5.24 4.96 7.18
CA ARG A 153 -5.50 6.16 7.99
C ARG A 153 -4.32 7.11 8.06
N ALA A 154 -3.13 6.64 7.73
CA ALA A 154 -1.89 7.34 8.00
C ALA A 154 -0.80 6.97 6.98
N ALA A 155 0.15 7.88 6.84
CA ALA A 155 1.44 7.56 6.24
C ALA A 155 2.35 6.91 7.29
N ILE A 156 3.50 6.38 6.87
CA ILE A 156 4.58 5.92 7.75
C ILE A 156 5.79 6.87 7.63
N ASP A 157 6.39 7.22 8.76
CA ASP A 157 7.73 7.81 8.79
C ASP A 157 8.76 6.68 8.71
N LEU A 158 9.46 6.58 7.58
CA LEU A 158 10.45 5.53 7.31
C LEU A 158 11.69 5.59 8.23
N LYS A 159 11.89 6.68 8.98
CA LYS A 159 13.00 6.78 9.94
C LYS A 159 12.66 6.13 11.27
N THR A 160 11.45 6.37 11.76
CA THR A 160 10.98 5.85 13.06
C THR A 160 10.24 4.54 12.91
N MET A 161 9.75 4.24 11.71
CA MET A 161 8.80 3.16 11.39
C MET A 161 7.48 3.30 12.17
N GLU A 162 7.06 4.55 12.43
CA GLU A 162 5.81 4.86 13.11
C GLU A 162 4.83 5.56 12.15
N PRO A 163 3.51 5.39 12.36
CA PRO A 163 2.51 6.12 11.57
C PRO A 163 2.55 7.64 11.81
N MET A 164 2.14 8.41 10.81
CA MET A 164 1.98 9.86 10.85
C MET A 164 0.55 10.26 10.41
N PRO A 165 -0.26 10.90 11.29
CA PRO A 165 0.03 11.19 12.70
C PRO A 165 0.22 9.92 13.53
N THR A 166 0.84 10.04 14.71
CA THR A 166 1.11 8.89 15.58
C THR A 166 -0.19 8.26 16.05
N VAL A 167 -0.17 6.96 16.34
CA VAL A 167 -1.37 6.20 16.77
C VAL A 167 -2.06 6.85 17.97
N GLY A 168 -1.28 7.46 18.89
CA GLY A 168 -1.82 8.13 20.07
C GLY A 168 -2.65 9.38 19.78
N GLU A 169 -2.52 9.96 18.58
CA GLU A 169 -3.22 11.16 18.11
C GLU A 169 -4.50 10.82 17.31
N TRP A 170 -4.70 9.54 16.98
CA TRP A 170 -5.88 9.12 16.23
C TRP A 170 -7.16 9.26 17.06
N PRO A 171 -8.34 9.35 16.40
CA PRO A 171 -9.63 9.34 17.09
C PRO A 171 -9.76 8.12 18.00
N LYS A 172 -10.16 8.37 19.25
CA LYS A 172 -10.31 7.35 20.30
C LYS A 172 -11.79 7.12 20.55
N SER A 173 -12.14 5.87 20.82
CA SER A 173 -13.46 5.52 21.33
C SER A 173 -13.33 4.56 22.51
N CYS A 174 -14.48 4.11 23.03
CA CYS A 174 -14.61 3.17 24.13
C CYS A 174 -14.09 3.73 25.48
N VAL A 175 -14.44 3.04 26.57
CA VAL A 175 -13.94 3.35 27.91
C VAL A 175 -12.42 3.22 28.04
N CYS A 176 -11.77 2.42 27.17
CA CYS A 176 -10.32 2.27 27.16
C CYS A 176 -9.57 3.43 26.49
N ARG A 177 -10.30 4.34 25.81
CA ARG A 177 -9.74 5.50 25.10
C ARG A 177 -8.60 5.14 24.15
N MET A 178 -8.78 4.09 23.37
CA MET A 178 -7.85 3.63 22.35
C MET A 178 -8.42 3.88 20.95
N PRO A 179 -7.58 4.10 19.93
CA PRO A 179 -8.03 4.09 18.54
C PRO A 179 -8.64 2.74 18.15
N GLN A 180 -9.61 2.80 17.24
CA GLN A 180 -10.35 1.63 16.79
C GLN A 180 -9.47 0.71 15.94
N ASN A 181 -9.65 -0.59 16.13
CA ASN A 181 -9.16 -1.62 15.22
C ASN A 181 -10.39 -2.36 14.66
N PRO A 182 -10.63 -2.31 13.35
CA PRO A 182 -11.80 -2.93 12.73
C PRO A 182 -11.77 -4.47 12.80
N ASP A 183 -10.62 -5.07 13.10
CA ASP A 183 -10.50 -6.51 13.36
C ASP A 183 -11.14 -6.93 14.69
N ILE A 184 -11.48 -5.95 15.56
CA ILE A 184 -12.03 -6.19 16.90
C ILE A 184 -13.52 -5.90 16.88
N GLN A 185 -14.33 -6.84 17.38
CA GLN A 185 -15.77 -6.66 17.49
C GLN A 185 -16.12 -5.53 18.47
N MET A 186 -17.04 -4.67 18.04
CA MET A 186 -17.50 -3.51 18.80
C MET A 186 -19.02 -3.37 18.69
N ILE A 187 -19.62 -2.70 19.68
CA ILE A 187 -21.04 -2.34 19.70
C ILE A 187 -21.18 -0.81 19.84
N GLN A 188 -22.13 -0.23 19.12
CA GLN A 188 -22.39 1.21 19.14
C GLN A 188 -23.48 1.57 20.17
N CYS A 189 -23.25 2.61 20.96
CA CYS A 189 -24.27 3.14 21.87
C CYS A 189 -25.31 3.97 21.11
N GLU A 190 -26.60 3.71 21.32
CA GLU A 190 -27.69 4.45 20.68
C GLU A 190 -27.77 5.92 21.09
N THR A 191 -27.31 6.25 22.31
CA THR A 191 -27.42 7.61 22.86
C THR A 191 -26.25 8.50 22.44
N CYS A 192 -25.01 8.03 22.61
CA CYS A 192 -23.82 8.85 22.35
C CYS A 192 -23.13 8.53 21.02
N VAL A 193 -23.63 7.54 20.26
CA VAL A 193 -23.10 7.06 18.97
C VAL A 193 -21.62 6.63 18.98
N GLU A 194 -21.00 6.51 20.16
CA GLU A 194 -19.64 6.02 20.34
C GLU A 194 -19.60 4.47 20.30
N TRP A 195 -18.48 3.93 19.84
CA TRP A 195 -18.24 2.49 19.72
C TRP A 195 -17.43 1.94 20.89
N PHE A 196 -17.84 0.78 21.40
CA PHE A 196 -17.26 0.11 22.55
C PHE A 196 -16.82 -1.30 22.19
N HIS A 197 -15.59 -1.68 22.54
CA HIS A 197 -15.15 -3.07 22.45
C HIS A 197 -16.02 -3.93 23.36
N LEU A 198 -16.51 -5.06 22.88
CA LEU A 198 -17.40 -5.94 23.64
C LEU A 198 -16.80 -6.32 25.02
N ASP A 199 -15.52 -6.71 25.02
CA ASP A 199 -14.76 -7.04 26.23
C ASP A 199 -14.72 -5.88 27.25
N CYS A 200 -14.58 -4.63 26.77
CA CYS A 200 -14.47 -3.46 27.65
C CYS A 200 -15.78 -3.13 28.38
N VAL A 201 -16.90 -3.65 27.89
CA VAL A 201 -18.24 -3.46 28.46
C VAL A 201 -18.86 -4.78 28.93
N ASN A 202 -18.04 -5.84 29.05
CA ASN A 202 -18.41 -7.17 29.53
C ASN A 202 -19.58 -7.81 28.75
N ILE A 203 -19.62 -7.61 27.44
CA ILE A 203 -20.57 -8.27 26.53
C ILE A 203 -19.82 -9.37 25.79
N LYS A 204 -20.40 -10.56 25.69
CA LYS A 204 -19.83 -11.61 24.84
C LYS A 204 -20.27 -11.44 23.39
N PRO A 205 -19.47 -11.91 22.40
CA PRO A 205 -19.86 -11.86 20.99
C PRO A 205 -21.26 -12.43 20.71
N GLU A 206 -21.62 -13.55 21.32
CA GLU A 206 -22.92 -14.20 21.08
C GLU A 206 -24.09 -13.40 21.68
N GLU A 207 -23.84 -12.64 22.74
CA GLU A 207 -24.82 -11.76 23.37
C GLU A 207 -25.01 -10.50 22.53
N ALA A 208 -23.94 -9.97 21.93
CA ALA A 208 -23.97 -8.75 21.12
C ALA A 208 -24.91 -8.88 19.91
N GLU A 209 -24.98 -10.05 19.28
CA GLU A 209 -25.87 -10.32 18.14
C GLU A 209 -27.36 -10.20 18.49
N GLN A 210 -27.72 -10.34 19.77
CA GLN A 210 -29.10 -10.29 20.25
C GLN A 210 -29.50 -8.92 20.79
N ILE A 211 -28.56 -7.97 20.88
CA ILE A 211 -28.81 -6.63 21.42
C ILE A 211 -29.27 -5.72 20.27
N GLU A 212 -30.57 -5.42 20.24
CA GLU A 212 -31.14 -4.48 19.26
C GLU A 212 -30.74 -3.02 19.56
N LEU A 213 -30.76 -2.64 20.84
CA LEU A 213 -30.48 -1.28 21.30
C LEU A 213 -29.52 -1.34 22.50
N TYR A 214 -28.31 -0.80 22.30
CA TYR A 214 -27.27 -0.78 23.32
C TYR A 214 -27.12 0.61 23.94
N LYS A 215 -27.12 0.68 25.28
CA LYS A 215 -26.71 1.87 26.04
C LYS A 215 -25.42 1.60 26.82
N CYS A 216 -24.40 2.40 26.55
CA CYS A 216 -23.13 2.30 27.27
C CYS A 216 -23.27 2.71 28.75
N PRO A 217 -22.34 2.30 29.62
CA PRO A 217 -22.41 2.63 31.06
C PRO A 217 -22.49 4.12 31.39
N GLY A 218 -22.01 5.00 30.49
CA GLY A 218 -22.08 6.46 30.66
C GLY A 218 -23.42 7.09 30.24
N CYS A 219 -24.30 6.33 29.58
CA CYS A 219 -25.60 6.80 29.08
C CYS A 219 -26.79 6.04 29.68
N GLN A 220 -26.53 5.12 30.62
CA GLN A 220 -27.56 4.47 31.43
C GLN A 220 -28.11 5.40 32.50
#